data_AF-Q09HM3-F1
#
_entry.id   AF-Q09HM3-F1
#
_cell.length_a   1.000
_cell.length_b   1.000
_cell.length_c   1.000
_cell.angle_alpha   90.00
_cell.angle_beta   90.00
_cell.angle_gamma   90.00
#
_symmetry.space_group_name_H-M   'P 1'
#
loop_
_entity.id
_entity.type
_entity.pdbx_description
1 polymer ?
#
loop_
_entity_poly.entity_id
_entity_poly.type
_entity_poly.pdbx_seq_one_letter_code
_entity_poly.pdbx_strand_id
1 'polypeptide(L)'
;VPGGKLNRGLSVIDSYKLLKEGNQLNDEEVFLGCALGWCIEWLQAYFLVLDDIMDNSHTRRGQLCWFRVPKVGLIAVNDGILLRNHIPRILKRHFKGKPYYVDLLDLFNEVEFQTASGQMLDLITTHEGEKDLSKYTLPVYNRIVQYKTAYYSFYLPVACALLMAGENLDTFVDVKNILVEMGT
;
A
#
# COMPACT_ATOMS: atom_id res chain seq x y z
N VAL A 1 -1.64 9.31 -9.45
CA VAL A 1 -0.80 9.07 -8.26
C VAL A 1 -0.74 10.27 -7.30
N PRO A 2 -0.30 11.50 -7.67
CA PRO A 2 0.15 12.50 -6.69
C PRO A 2 -0.94 13.34 -6.00
N GLY A 3 -2.22 13.26 -6.38
CA GLY A 3 -3.28 14.13 -5.86
C GLY A 3 -3.80 13.79 -4.44
N GLY A 4 -3.08 12.96 -3.67
CA GLY A 4 -3.47 12.55 -2.32
C GLY A 4 -2.76 13.36 -1.23
N LYS A 5 -2.97 12.98 0.03
CA LYS A 5 -2.24 13.57 1.18
C LYS A 5 -0.79 13.06 1.30
N LEU A 6 -0.47 11.97 0.60
CA LEU A 6 0.83 11.30 0.61
C LEU A 6 1.28 10.80 2.00
N ASN A 7 0.37 10.66 2.96
CA ASN A 7 0.71 10.26 4.33
C ASN A 7 1.49 8.94 4.39
N ARG A 8 1.13 7.94 3.58
CA ARG A 8 1.83 6.64 3.58
C ARG A 8 3.24 6.77 3.05
N GLY A 9 3.41 7.54 1.97
CA GLY A 9 4.72 7.85 1.42
C GLY A 9 5.60 8.65 2.37
N LEU A 10 5.05 9.67 3.02
CA LEU A 10 5.76 10.50 4.00
C LEU A 10 6.19 9.69 5.23
N SER A 11 5.34 8.77 5.70
CA SER A 11 5.65 7.89 6.84
C SER A 11 6.94 7.10 6.67
N VAL A 12 7.33 6.69 5.46
CA VAL A 12 8.60 5.97 5.24
C VAL A 12 9.79 6.82 5.69
N ILE A 13 9.85 8.06 5.24
CA ILE A 13 10.97 8.97 5.53
C ILE A 13 10.94 9.37 7.00
N ASP A 14 9.76 9.68 7.54
CA ASP A 14 9.64 10.10 8.93
C ASP A 14 10.00 8.96 9.88
N SER A 15 9.57 7.73 9.61
CA SER A 15 10.02 6.54 10.34
C SER A 15 11.52 6.33 10.22
N TYR A 16 12.10 6.48 9.02
CA TYR A 16 13.54 6.31 8.82
C TYR A 16 14.37 7.34 9.60
N LYS A 17 13.94 8.61 9.61
CA LYS A 17 14.56 9.67 10.42
C LYS A 17 14.53 9.35 11.91
N LEU A 18 13.41 8.83 12.40
CA LEU A 18 13.27 8.46 13.81
C LEU A 18 14.16 7.28 14.19
N LEU A 19 14.28 6.27 13.32
CA LEU A 19 15.19 5.12 13.52
C LEU A 19 16.67 5.53 13.54
N LYS A 20 17.03 6.64 12.90
CA LYS A 20 18.39 7.19 12.90
C LYS A 20 18.70 8.04 14.15
N GLU A 21 17.79 8.10 15.13
CA GLU A 21 17.98 8.77 16.43
C GLU A 21 18.43 10.24 16.31
N GLY A 22 17.95 10.95 15.30
CA GLY A 22 18.28 12.37 15.09
C GLY A 22 19.57 12.64 14.32
N ASN A 23 20.25 11.62 13.81
CA ASN A 23 21.34 11.80 12.86
C ASN A 23 20.83 12.45 11.56
N GLN A 24 21.65 13.32 10.95
CA GLN A 24 21.33 13.90 9.65
C GLN A 24 21.33 12.82 8.58
N LEU A 25 20.24 12.74 7.82
CA LEU A 25 20.18 11.93 6.61
C LEU A 25 20.99 12.60 5.50
N ASN A 26 21.75 11.81 4.76
CA ASN A 26 22.36 12.28 3.53
C ASN A 26 21.36 12.30 2.36
N ASP A 27 21.72 12.95 1.25
CA ASP A 27 20.85 13.10 0.08
C ASP A 27 20.42 11.76 -0.52
N GLU A 28 21.28 10.74 -0.48
CA GLU A 28 20.96 9.40 -0.98
C GLU A 28 19.91 8.73 -0.09
N GLU A 29 20.06 8.79 1.23
CA GLU A 29 19.11 8.25 2.20
C GLU A 29 17.73 8.91 2.05
N VAL A 30 17.69 10.24 1.93
CA VAL A 30 16.44 10.99 1.69
C VAL A 30 15.81 10.54 0.37
N PHE A 31 16.60 10.45 -0.70
CA PHE A 31 16.11 10.03 -2.01
C PHE A 31 15.54 8.60 -1.98
N LEU A 32 16.23 7.65 -1.36
CA LEU A 32 15.78 6.26 -1.25
C LEU A 32 14.53 6.14 -0.39
N GLY A 33 14.44 6.87 0.72
CA GLY A 33 13.24 6.93 1.54
C GLY A 33 12.03 7.47 0.76
N CYS A 34 12.24 8.57 0.01
CA CYS A 34 11.25 9.09 -0.94
C CYS A 34 10.84 8.06 -1.99
N ALA A 35 11.80 7.34 -2.57
CA ALA A 35 11.52 6.35 -3.63
C ALA A 35 10.65 5.20 -3.10
N LEU A 36 10.92 4.69 -1.91
CA LEU A 36 10.06 3.69 -1.26
C LEU A 36 8.70 4.27 -0.89
N GLY A 37 8.65 5.48 -0.34
CA GLY A 37 7.39 6.17 -0.08
C GLY A 37 6.52 6.29 -1.33
N TRP A 38 7.12 6.65 -2.46
CA TRP A 38 6.42 6.65 -3.74
C TRP A 38 5.99 5.25 -4.20
N CYS A 39 6.80 4.19 -4.03
CA CYS A 39 6.33 2.82 -4.31
C CYS A 39 5.01 2.50 -3.58
N ILE A 40 4.85 2.95 -2.33
CA ILE A 40 3.61 2.76 -1.55
C ILE A 40 2.45 3.60 -2.12
N GLU A 41 2.70 4.85 -2.51
CA GLU A 41 1.68 5.71 -3.14
C GLU A 41 1.27 5.18 -4.54
N TRP A 42 2.18 4.52 -5.26
CA TRP A 42 1.89 3.80 -6.50
C TRP A 42 1.04 2.54 -6.25
N LEU A 43 1.37 1.77 -5.21
CA LEU A 43 0.58 0.60 -4.79
C LEU A 43 -0.84 1.02 -4.41
N GLN A 44 -0.97 2.07 -3.61
CA GLN A 44 -2.27 2.64 -3.26
C GLN A 44 -3.02 3.11 -4.51
N ALA A 45 -2.37 3.86 -5.40
CA ALA A 45 -3.02 4.36 -6.61
C ALA A 45 -3.53 3.22 -7.51
N TYR A 46 -2.77 2.12 -7.63
CA TYR A 46 -3.21 0.90 -8.31
C TYR A 46 -4.51 0.36 -7.71
N PHE A 47 -4.54 0.10 -6.40
CA PHE A 47 -5.74 -0.42 -5.73
C PHE A 47 -6.92 0.53 -5.86
N LEU A 48 -6.72 1.84 -5.69
CA LEU A 48 -7.81 2.82 -5.76
C LEU A 48 -8.43 2.94 -7.16
N VAL A 49 -7.63 2.77 -8.23
CA VAL A 49 -8.17 2.76 -9.60
C VAL A 49 -9.10 1.57 -9.81
N LEU A 50 -8.74 0.38 -9.30
CA LEU A 50 -9.57 -0.81 -9.43
C LEU A 50 -10.78 -0.78 -8.48
N ASP A 51 -10.58 -0.35 -7.23
CA ASP A 51 -11.62 -0.13 -6.22
C ASP A 51 -12.71 0.82 -6.75
N ASP A 52 -12.32 1.93 -7.37
CA ASP A 52 -13.26 2.86 -8.00
C ASP A 52 -14.16 2.19 -9.06
N ILE A 53 -13.61 1.24 -9.83
CA ILE A 53 -14.36 0.50 -10.85
C ILE A 53 -15.31 -0.50 -10.19
N MET A 54 -14.82 -1.29 -9.22
CA MET A 54 -15.59 -2.33 -8.54
C MET A 54 -16.76 -1.74 -7.75
N ASP A 55 -16.53 -0.61 -7.08
CA ASP A 55 -17.53 0.10 -6.28
C ASP A 55 -18.40 1.05 -7.13
N ASN A 56 -18.14 1.12 -8.44
CA ASN A 56 -18.82 2.00 -9.39
C ASN A 56 -18.78 3.49 -8.96
N SER A 57 -17.67 3.90 -8.34
CA SER A 57 -17.47 5.24 -7.78
C SER A 57 -17.54 6.35 -8.85
N HIS A 58 -17.87 7.57 -8.42
CA HIS A 58 -17.95 8.74 -9.31
C HIS A 58 -16.74 9.68 -9.20
N THR A 59 -16.28 9.95 -7.97
CA THR A 59 -15.22 10.93 -7.72
C THR A 59 -14.20 10.43 -6.72
N ARG A 60 -12.94 10.79 -6.93
CA ARG A 60 -11.83 10.56 -5.99
C ARG A 60 -10.91 11.77 -5.97
N ARG A 61 -10.50 12.20 -4.76
CA ARG A 61 -9.59 13.35 -4.56
C ARG A 61 -10.08 14.64 -5.25
N GLY A 62 -11.39 14.88 -5.20
CA GLY A 62 -12.03 16.08 -5.79
C GLY A 62 -12.16 16.06 -7.31
N GLN A 63 -11.85 14.95 -7.98
CA GLN A 63 -11.94 14.81 -9.44
C GLN A 63 -12.75 13.56 -9.81
N LEU A 64 -13.12 13.42 -11.09
CA LEU A 64 -13.72 12.18 -11.61
C LEU A 64 -12.77 11.00 -11.38
N CYS A 65 -13.32 9.85 -10.98
CA CYS A 65 -12.56 8.60 -10.96
C CYS A 65 -11.96 8.32 -12.35
N TRP A 66 -10.78 7.72 -12.40
CA TRP A 66 -10.03 7.59 -13.66
C TRP A 66 -10.85 6.91 -14.77
N PHE A 67 -11.56 5.83 -14.43
CA PHE A 67 -12.42 5.10 -15.38
C PHE A 67 -13.64 5.90 -15.87
N ARG A 68 -14.01 6.98 -15.17
CA ARG A 68 -15.12 7.88 -15.54
C ARG A 68 -14.69 8.99 -16.49
N VAL A 69 -13.38 9.22 -16.66
CA VAL A 69 -12.87 10.25 -17.57
C VAL A 69 -13.25 9.90 -19.01
N PRO A 70 -13.82 10.84 -19.80
CA PRO A 70 -14.11 10.60 -21.20
C PRO A 70 -12.86 10.09 -21.94
N LYS A 71 -13.02 9.04 -22.75
CA LYS A 71 -11.96 8.30 -23.47
C LYS A 71 -11.12 7.31 -22.65
N VAL A 72 -11.29 7.22 -21.33
CA VAL A 72 -10.61 6.20 -20.51
C VAL A 72 -11.46 4.95 -20.38
N GLY A 73 -12.62 5.03 -19.71
CA GLY A 73 -13.47 3.86 -19.49
C GLY A 73 -12.71 2.70 -18.84
N LEU A 74 -12.93 1.48 -19.32
CA LEU A 74 -12.29 0.27 -18.79
C LEU A 74 -10.80 0.11 -19.17
N ILE A 75 -10.23 1.01 -19.97
CA ILE A 75 -8.76 1.08 -20.17
C ILE A 75 -8.07 1.28 -18.81
N ALA A 76 -8.75 1.93 -17.87
CA ALA A 76 -8.33 2.12 -16.49
C ALA A 76 -7.90 0.81 -15.78
N VAL A 77 -8.45 -0.35 -16.16
CA VAL A 77 -8.01 -1.65 -15.61
C VAL A 77 -6.54 -1.90 -15.96
N ASN A 78 -6.17 -1.74 -17.23
CA ASN A 78 -4.80 -1.89 -17.68
C ASN A 78 -3.89 -0.78 -17.12
N ASP A 79 -4.39 0.45 -17.01
CA ASP A 79 -3.64 1.55 -16.40
C ASP A 79 -3.31 1.25 -14.93
N GLY A 80 -4.26 0.66 -14.18
CA GLY A 80 -4.02 0.16 -12.83
C GLY A 80 -2.89 -0.88 -12.80
N ILE A 81 -2.92 -1.86 -13.70
CA ILE A 81 -1.86 -2.88 -13.83
C ILE A 81 -0.51 -2.22 -14.15
N LEU A 82 -0.47 -1.16 -14.97
CA LEU A 82 0.76 -0.41 -15.23
C LEU A 82 1.27 0.30 -13.97
N LEU A 83 0.40 0.91 -13.17
CA LEU A 83 0.79 1.50 -11.87
C LEU A 83 1.43 0.47 -10.95
N ARG A 84 0.85 -0.73 -10.83
CA ARG A 84 1.43 -1.85 -10.08
C ARG A 84 2.81 -2.23 -10.61
N ASN A 85 2.97 -2.33 -11.92
CA ASN A 85 4.25 -2.70 -12.55
C ASN A 85 5.32 -1.61 -12.44
N HIS A 86 4.99 -0.35 -12.18
CA HIS A 86 6.00 0.68 -11.90
C HIS A 86 6.75 0.44 -10.60
N ILE A 87 6.14 -0.22 -9.61
CA ILE A 87 6.76 -0.52 -8.31
C ILE A 87 8.05 -1.34 -8.49
N PRO A 88 8.04 -2.55 -9.08
CA PRO A 88 9.26 -3.33 -9.28
C PRO A 88 10.26 -2.64 -10.22
N ARG A 89 9.81 -1.72 -11.09
CA ARG A 89 10.71 -0.91 -11.93
C ARG A 89 11.50 0.10 -11.10
N ILE A 90 10.85 0.77 -10.16
CA ILE A 90 11.50 1.70 -9.21
C ILE A 90 12.43 0.92 -8.27
N LEU A 91 11.94 -0.18 -7.68
CA LEU A 91 12.74 -1.04 -6.79
C LEU A 91 14.00 -1.54 -7.51
N LYS A 92 13.86 -2.11 -8.71
CA LYS A 92 15.01 -2.59 -9.49
C LYS A 92 15.99 -1.47 -9.86
N ARG A 93 15.51 -0.26 -10.15
CA ARG A 93 16.36 0.85 -10.58
C ARG A 93 17.24 1.39 -9.46
N HIS A 94 16.70 1.48 -8.24
CA HIS A 94 17.36 2.20 -7.14
C HIS A 94 17.87 1.28 -6.03
N PHE A 95 17.29 0.08 -5.89
CA PHE A 95 17.57 -0.81 -4.76
C PHE A 95 18.27 -2.11 -5.15
N LYS A 96 18.40 -2.45 -6.44
CA LYS A 96 19.00 -3.74 -6.88
C LYS A 96 20.37 -4.05 -6.27
N GLY A 97 21.18 -3.03 -5.98
CA GLY A 97 22.50 -3.19 -5.36
C GLY A 97 22.50 -3.15 -3.82
N LYS A 98 21.35 -2.93 -3.17
CA LYS A 98 21.23 -2.88 -1.71
C LYS A 98 21.06 -4.31 -1.16
N PRO A 99 21.60 -4.61 0.03
CA PRO A 99 21.52 -5.96 0.61
C PRO A 99 20.07 -6.41 0.87
N TYR A 100 19.17 -5.47 1.15
CA TYR A 100 17.75 -5.70 1.43
C TYR A 100 16.83 -5.66 0.18
N TYR A 101 17.39 -5.77 -1.03
CA TYR A 101 16.61 -5.68 -2.27
C TYR A 101 15.53 -6.76 -2.40
N VAL A 102 15.90 -8.00 -2.07
CA VAL A 102 14.99 -9.15 -2.18
C VAL A 102 13.89 -9.02 -1.13
N ASP A 103 14.24 -8.62 0.09
CA ASP A 103 13.27 -8.37 1.16
C ASP A 103 12.25 -7.29 0.79
N LEU A 104 12.68 -6.24 0.08
CA LEU A 104 11.75 -5.24 -0.46
C LEU A 104 10.81 -5.82 -1.51
N LEU A 105 11.30 -6.66 -2.43
CA LEU A 105 10.42 -7.30 -3.41
C LEU A 105 9.39 -8.19 -2.74
N ASP A 106 9.82 -9.02 -1.80
CA ASP A 106 8.95 -9.95 -1.08
C ASP A 106 7.94 -9.20 -0.20
N LEU A 107 8.39 -8.15 0.51
CA LEU A 107 7.51 -7.29 1.30
C LEU A 107 6.40 -6.65 0.47
N PHE A 108 6.72 -6.06 -0.68
CA PHE A 108 5.71 -5.43 -1.54
C PHE A 108 4.76 -6.47 -2.15
N ASN A 109 5.26 -7.64 -2.56
CA ASN A 109 4.41 -8.71 -3.10
C ASN A 109 3.47 -9.30 -2.04
N GLU A 110 3.97 -9.55 -0.83
CA GLU A 110 3.19 -10.10 0.30
C GLU A 110 2.09 -9.12 0.73
N VAL A 111 2.42 -7.83 0.86
CA VAL A 111 1.44 -6.80 1.22
C VAL A 111 0.43 -6.56 0.09
N GLU A 112 0.84 -6.63 -1.18
CA GLU A 112 -0.08 -6.62 -2.32
C GLU A 112 -1.06 -7.81 -2.24
N PHE A 113 -0.57 -9.02 -1.98
CA PHE A 113 -1.39 -10.21 -1.82
C PHE A 113 -2.39 -10.10 -0.65
N GLN A 114 -1.93 -9.61 0.50
CA GLN A 114 -2.78 -9.36 1.67
C GLN A 114 -3.89 -8.36 1.34
N THR A 115 -3.55 -7.27 0.67
CA THR A 115 -4.51 -6.22 0.28
C THR A 115 -5.53 -6.74 -0.72
N ALA A 116 -5.09 -7.49 -1.73
CA ALA A 116 -5.99 -8.13 -2.70
C ALA A 116 -6.90 -9.18 -2.03
N SER A 117 -6.41 -9.93 -1.06
CA SER A 117 -7.20 -10.89 -0.28
C SER A 117 -8.25 -10.19 0.59
N GLY A 118 -7.90 -9.06 1.22
CA GLY A 118 -8.84 -8.22 1.95
C GLY A 118 -9.92 -7.63 1.04
N GLN A 119 -9.54 -7.18 -0.16
CA GLN A 119 -10.50 -6.72 -1.17
C GLN A 119 -11.44 -7.84 -1.62
N MET A 120 -10.92 -9.05 -1.84
CA MET A 120 -11.75 -10.22 -2.16
C MET A 120 -12.79 -10.48 -1.07
N LEU A 121 -12.38 -10.47 0.20
CA LEU A 121 -13.29 -10.66 1.34
C LEU A 121 -14.38 -9.58 1.39
N ASP A 122 -14.03 -8.33 1.12
CA ASP A 122 -14.98 -7.21 1.06
C ASP A 122 -16.04 -7.44 -0.01
N LEU A 123 -15.61 -7.78 -1.23
CA LEU A 123 -16.51 -7.98 -2.38
C LEU A 123 -17.49 -9.14 -2.19
N ILE A 124 -17.01 -10.31 -1.75
CA ILE A 124 -17.89 -11.48 -1.53
C ILE A 124 -18.85 -11.25 -0.37
N THR A 125 -18.48 -10.41 0.60
CA THR A 125 -19.33 -10.09 1.74
C THR A 125 -20.43 -9.09 1.35
N THR A 126 -20.13 -8.14 0.46
CA THR A 126 -21.00 -6.98 0.17
C THR A 126 -21.77 -7.07 -1.14
N HIS A 127 -21.22 -7.73 -2.17
CA HIS A 127 -21.77 -7.74 -3.53
C HIS A 127 -22.28 -9.11 -4.01
N GLU A 128 -21.94 -10.20 -3.32
CA GLU A 128 -22.31 -11.55 -3.75
C GLU A 128 -23.67 -12.01 -3.19
N GLY A 129 -24.62 -12.26 -4.10
CA GLY A 129 -25.92 -12.86 -3.78
C GLY A 129 -26.92 -11.89 -3.14
N GLU A 130 -27.85 -12.44 -2.37
CA GLU A 130 -28.83 -11.64 -1.64
C GLU A 130 -28.17 -10.83 -0.51
N LYS A 131 -28.71 -9.63 -0.27
CA LYS A 131 -28.27 -8.74 0.81
C LYS A 131 -28.71 -9.30 2.17
N ASP A 132 -27.90 -10.21 2.68
CA ASP A 132 -28.07 -10.85 3.98
C ASP A 132 -27.20 -10.18 5.04
N LEU A 133 -27.85 -9.43 5.95
CA LEU A 133 -27.17 -8.70 7.01
C LEU A 133 -26.53 -9.61 8.06
N SER A 134 -26.92 -10.89 8.14
CA SER A 134 -26.33 -11.84 9.10
C SER A 134 -24.87 -12.16 8.80
N LYS A 135 -24.41 -11.92 7.55
CA LYS A 135 -23.02 -12.03 7.14
C LYS A 135 -22.13 -10.96 7.79
N TYR A 136 -22.71 -9.84 8.22
CA TYR A 136 -21.97 -8.71 8.79
C TYR A 136 -21.72 -8.93 10.29
N THR A 137 -20.58 -9.54 10.59
CA THR A 137 -20.13 -9.80 11.96
C THR A 137 -18.83 -9.07 12.26
N LEU A 138 -18.59 -8.74 13.53
CA LEU A 138 -17.32 -8.11 13.94
C LEU A 138 -16.08 -8.90 13.50
N PRO A 139 -16.03 -10.24 13.60
CA PRO A 139 -14.90 -11.01 13.09
C PRO A 139 -14.66 -10.86 11.58
N VAL A 140 -15.73 -10.75 10.78
CA VAL A 140 -15.62 -10.53 9.32
C VAL A 140 -15.11 -9.13 9.03
N TYR A 141 -15.68 -8.11 9.70
CA TYR A 141 -15.22 -6.73 9.60
C TYR A 141 -13.73 -6.60 9.93
N ASN A 142 -13.28 -7.16 11.06
CA ASN A 142 -11.88 -7.11 11.48
C ASN A 142 -10.96 -7.73 10.45
N ARG A 143 -11.33 -8.87 9.84
CA ARG A 143 -10.53 -9.49 8.77
C ARG A 143 -10.46 -8.62 7.53
N ILE A 144 -11.58 -8.01 7.12
CA ILE A 144 -11.60 -7.13 5.95
C ILE A 144 -10.67 -5.95 6.19
N VAL A 145 -10.81 -5.21 7.29
CA VAL A 145 -10.00 -4.01 7.55
C VAL A 145 -8.52 -4.36 7.76
N GLN A 146 -8.23 -5.42 8.52
CA GLN A 146 -6.85 -5.90 8.71
C GLN A 146 -6.14 -6.15 7.38
N TYR A 147 -6.75 -6.94 6.49
CA TYR A 147 -6.12 -7.33 5.23
C TYR A 147 -6.22 -6.25 4.15
N LYS A 148 -7.38 -5.62 3.98
CA LYS A 148 -7.62 -4.61 2.94
C LYS A 148 -6.89 -3.31 3.22
N THR A 149 -6.67 -2.92 4.48
CA THR A 149 -6.12 -1.59 4.81
C THR A 149 -4.91 -1.59 5.72
N ALA A 150 -4.90 -2.37 6.81
CA ALA A 150 -3.90 -2.17 7.87
C ALA A 150 -2.46 -2.44 7.38
N TYR A 151 -2.24 -3.54 6.66
CA TYR A 151 -0.89 -3.93 6.19
C TYR A 151 -0.26 -2.89 5.26
N TYR A 152 -0.93 -2.48 4.18
CA TYR A 152 -0.33 -1.53 3.24
C TYR A 152 -0.32 -0.08 3.74
N SER A 153 -1.18 0.25 4.70
CA SER A 153 -1.32 1.63 5.19
C SER A 153 -0.42 1.96 6.38
N PHE A 154 -0.17 0.99 7.26
CA PHE A 154 0.56 1.22 8.51
C PHE A 154 1.84 0.39 8.59
N TYR A 155 1.74 -0.93 8.33
CA TYR A 155 2.91 -1.81 8.43
C TYR A 155 3.94 -1.55 7.32
N LEU A 156 3.51 -1.52 6.06
CA LEU A 156 4.41 -1.39 4.90
C LEU A 156 5.33 -0.17 4.95
N PRO A 157 4.87 1.06 5.31
CA PRO A 157 5.77 2.21 5.43
C PRO A 157 6.89 2.02 6.46
N VAL A 158 6.58 1.48 7.64
CA VAL A 158 7.55 1.28 8.72
C VAL A 158 8.49 0.11 8.39
N ALA A 159 7.97 -0.97 7.79
CA ALA A 159 8.78 -2.09 7.34
C ALA A 159 9.79 -1.67 6.25
N CYS A 160 9.42 -0.78 5.34
CA CYS A 160 10.36 -0.18 4.37
C CYS A 160 11.49 0.58 5.08
N ALA A 161 11.16 1.36 6.11
CA ALA A 161 12.15 2.12 6.88
C ALA A 161 13.09 1.20 7.69
N LEU A 162 12.57 0.13 8.29
CA LEU A 162 13.36 -0.89 9.00
C LEU A 162 14.36 -1.58 8.06
N LEU A 163 13.91 -2.05 6.89
CA LEU A 163 14.79 -2.65 5.88
C LEU A 163 15.88 -1.66 5.42
N MET A 164 15.52 -0.40 5.19
CA MET A 164 16.51 0.64 4.87
C MET A 164 17.52 0.89 6.00
N ALA A 165 17.15 0.64 7.26
CA ALA A 165 18.01 0.77 8.42
C ALA A 165 18.94 -0.45 8.60
N GLY A 166 18.75 -1.51 7.80
CA GLY A 166 19.52 -2.75 7.88
C GLY A 166 18.94 -3.75 8.88
N GLU A 167 17.70 -3.55 9.32
CA GLU A 167 17.01 -4.42 10.26
C GLU A 167 16.40 -5.65 9.58
N ASN A 168 16.26 -6.74 10.34
CA ASN A 168 15.56 -7.96 9.90
C ASN A 168 14.10 -7.93 10.36
N LEU A 169 13.14 -7.93 9.44
CA LEU A 169 11.71 -7.87 9.78
C LEU A 169 11.23 -9.02 10.69
N ASP A 170 11.90 -10.18 10.67
CA ASP A 170 11.56 -11.32 11.54
C ASP A 170 11.76 -11.02 13.03
N THR A 171 12.62 -10.05 13.36
CA THR A 171 12.83 -9.63 14.76
C THR A 171 11.86 -8.53 15.21
N PHE A 172 11.00 -8.03 14.31
CA PHE A 172 10.07 -6.91 14.55
C PHE A 172 8.59 -7.32 14.45
N VAL A 173 8.26 -8.55 14.86
CA VAL A 173 6.88 -9.06 14.87
C VAL A 173 5.95 -8.18 15.73
N ASP A 174 6.43 -7.68 16.86
CA ASP A 174 5.63 -6.80 17.73
C ASP A 174 5.29 -5.47 17.05
N VAL A 175 6.22 -4.91 16.26
CA VAL A 175 5.95 -3.71 15.46
C VAL A 175 4.86 -3.97 14.42
N LYS A 176 4.89 -5.13 13.75
CA LYS A 176 3.82 -5.53 12.83
C LYS A 176 2.47 -5.63 13.55
N ASN A 177 2.42 -6.24 14.73
CA ASN A 177 1.18 -6.39 15.50
C ASN A 177 0.58 -5.03 15.88
N ILE A 178 1.39 -4.11 16.41
CA ILE A 178 0.95 -2.76 16.79
C ILE A 178 0.43 -1.99 15.57
N LEU A 179 1.16 -2.02 14.45
CA LEU A 179 0.77 -1.28 13.24
C LEU A 179 -0.49 -1.85 12.58
N VAL A 180 -0.69 -3.16 12.67
CA VAL A 180 -1.93 -3.79 12.20
C VAL A 180 -3.11 -3.39 13.08
N GLU A 181 -2.93 -3.37 14.40
CA GLU A 181 -3.95 -2.91 15.34
C GLU A 181 -4.32 -1.44 15.12
N MET A 182 -3.33 -0.56 14.89
CA MET A 182 -3.57 0.85 14.56
C MET A 182 -4.38 1.04 13.26
N GLY A 183 -4.27 0.09 12.33
CA GLY A 183 -4.95 0.14 11.04
C GLY A 183 -6.29 -0.58 10.96
N THR A 184 -6.74 -1.20 12.07
CA THR A 184 -7.99 -1.96 12.19
C THR A 184 -9.04 -1.13 12.95
#